data_AF-A0A3E0IN96-F1
#
_entry.id   AF-A0A3E0IN96-F1
#
_cell.length_a   1.000
_cell.length_b   1.000
_cell.length_c   1.000
_cell.angle_alpha   90.00
_cell.angle_beta   90.00
_cell.angle_gamma   90.00
#
_symmetry.space_group_name_H-M   'P 1'
#
loop_
_entity.id
_entity.type
_entity.pdbx_description
1 polymer ?
#
loop_
_entity_poly.entity_id
_entity_poly.type
_entity_poly.pdbx_seq_one_letter_code
_entity_poly.pdbx_strand_id
1 'polypeptide(L)'
;MKPTVVMTQTKMYTNQSVNIVHLPLIETKSLSFDIQVLGEHYQWLLFSSQNAVRHFLPYMSQVSYEKVAVIGIKTAQICEKYGIEVDFIPHNYSQEGFLESFNAESSDKILIPSSKGARP
;
A
#
# COMPACT_ATOMS: atom_id res chain seq x y z
N MET A 1 -10.61 -41.26 -1.52
CA MET A 1 -11.17 -39.97 -1.08
C MET A 1 -10.07 -38.92 -1.22
N LYS A 2 -10.32 -37.76 -1.83
CA LYS A 2 -9.30 -36.69 -1.89
C LYS A 2 -9.12 -36.10 -0.48
N PRO A 3 -7.90 -35.80 -0.03
CA PRO A 3 -7.71 -35.12 1.25
C PRO A 3 -8.27 -33.69 1.18
N THR A 4 -8.83 -33.23 2.29
CA THR A 4 -9.33 -31.85 2.44
C THR A 4 -8.23 -30.98 3.03
N VAL A 5 -7.91 -29.88 2.35
CA VAL A 5 -6.99 -28.84 2.82
C VAL A 5 -7.82 -27.60 3.16
N VAL A 6 -7.79 -27.20 4.42
CA VAL A 6 -8.42 -25.96 4.89
C VAL A 6 -7.35 -24.88 4.90
N MET A 7 -7.58 -23.78 4.20
CA MET A 7 -6.60 -22.69 4.10
C MET A 7 -7.25 -21.33 4.32
N THR A 8 -6.57 -20.48 5.10
CA THR A 8 -7.02 -19.13 5.45
C THR A 8 -6.45 -18.04 4.55
N GLN A 9 -5.80 -18.44 3.45
CA GLN A 9 -5.13 -17.54 2.53
C GLN A 9 -6.13 -16.74 1.67
N THR A 10 -5.73 -15.53 1.27
CA THR A 10 -6.56 -14.54 0.55
C THR A 10 -6.80 -14.85 -0.93
N LYS A 11 -6.13 -15.85 -1.52
CA LYS A 11 -6.27 -16.18 -2.95
C LYS A 11 -6.97 -17.51 -3.11
N MET A 12 -8.01 -17.55 -3.95
CA MET A 12 -8.62 -18.82 -4.35
C MET A 12 -7.64 -19.65 -5.15
N TYR A 13 -7.46 -20.91 -4.76
CA TYR A 13 -6.59 -21.88 -5.40
C TYR A 13 -7.39 -23.15 -5.70
N THR A 14 -7.17 -23.73 -6.87
CA THR A 14 -7.80 -24.99 -7.28
C THR A 14 -6.72 -26.02 -7.56
N ASN A 15 -6.99 -27.27 -7.18
CA ASN A 15 -6.07 -28.37 -7.38
C ASN A 15 -6.87 -29.64 -7.68
N GLN A 16 -6.41 -30.41 -8.67
CA GLN A 16 -7.12 -31.61 -9.11
C GLN A 16 -7.01 -32.76 -8.10
N SER A 17 -6.02 -32.76 -7.22
CA SER A 17 -5.72 -33.86 -6.29
C SER A 17 -6.26 -33.64 -4.87
N VAL A 18 -6.65 -32.42 -4.50
CA VAL A 18 -7.13 -32.07 -3.14
C VAL A 18 -8.44 -31.28 -3.19
N ASN A 19 -9.27 -31.38 -2.14
CA ASN A 19 -10.40 -30.49 -1.94
C ASN A 19 -9.96 -29.29 -1.10
N ILE A 20 -10.16 -28.06 -1.58
CA ILE A 20 -9.68 -26.86 -0.91
C ILE A 20 -10.87 -26.10 -0.34
N VAL A 21 -10.85 -25.87 0.98
CA VAL A 21 -11.81 -25.02 1.67
C VAL A 21 -11.12 -23.70 2.05
N HIS A 22 -11.54 -22.61 1.41
CA HIS A 22 -11.04 -21.27 1.70
C HIS A 22 -11.82 -20.64 2.86
N LEU A 23 -11.09 -20.22 3.91
CA LEU A 23 -11.64 -19.54 5.08
C LEU A 23 -10.86 -18.23 5.35
N PRO A 24 -11.01 -17.19 4.52
CA PRO A 24 -10.33 -15.92 4.74
C PRO A 24 -10.74 -15.30 6.08
N LEU A 25 -9.77 -14.84 6.88
CA LEU A 25 -10.01 -14.28 8.21
C LEU A 25 -9.85 -12.75 8.27
N ILE A 26 -9.29 -12.15 7.21
CA ILE A 26 -9.00 -10.72 7.15
C ILE A 26 -9.40 -10.19 5.77
N GLU A 27 -10.10 -9.08 5.77
CA GLU A 27 -10.38 -8.26 4.59
C GLU A 27 -9.99 -6.81 4.85
N THR A 28 -9.72 -6.06 3.79
CA THR A 28 -9.47 -4.61 3.88
C THR A 28 -10.59 -3.85 3.19
N LYS A 29 -11.05 -2.77 3.82
CA LYS A 29 -12.03 -1.85 3.25
C LYS A 29 -11.53 -0.41 3.38
N SER A 30 -11.96 0.45 2.48
CA SER A 30 -11.77 1.90 2.61
C SER A 30 -12.51 2.40 3.86
N LEU A 31 -11.90 3.36 4.55
CA LEU A 31 -12.49 4.08 5.66
C LEU A 31 -12.69 5.54 5.23
N SER A 32 -13.67 6.21 5.82
CA SER A 32 -13.80 7.66 5.68
C SER A 32 -12.69 8.36 6.46
N PHE A 33 -12.22 9.48 5.93
CA PHE A 33 -11.24 10.36 6.54
C PHE A 33 -11.62 11.82 6.23
N ASP A 34 -10.93 12.78 6.85
CA ASP A 34 -11.13 14.19 6.56
C ASP A 34 -10.70 14.49 5.12
N ILE A 35 -11.65 14.79 4.25
CA ILE A 35 -11.40 15.06 2.83
C ILE A 35 -10.66 16.38 2.60
N GLN A 36 -10.62 17.29 3.59
CA GLN A 36 -9.94 18.58 3.43
C GLN A 36 -8.44 18.42 3.17
N VAL A 37 -7.83 17.35 3.68
CA VAL A 37 -6.41 17.03 3.45
C VAL A 37 -6.09 16.82 1.97
N LEU A 38 -7.07 16.44 1.14
CA LEU A 38 -6.84 16.22 -0.29
C LEU A 38 -6.56 17.53 -1.04
N GLY A 39 -7.07 18.66 -0.54
CA GLY A 39 -6.90 19.97 -1.16
C GLY A 39 -5.56 20.66 -0.84
N GLU A 40 -4.71 20.03 -0.03
CA GLU A 40 -3.38 20.55 0.28
C GLU A 40 -2.34 20.18 -0.79
N HIS A 41 -1.22 20.89 -0.76
CA HIS A 41 -0.04 20.57 -1.54
C HIS A 41 0.97 19.78 -0.69
N TYR A 42 1.44 18.65 -1.22
CA TYR A 42 2.44 17.80 -0.59
C TYR A 42 3.70 17.70 -1.44
N GLN A 43 4.87 17.72 -0.81
CA GLN A 43 6.11 17.37 -1.52
C GLN A 43 6.17 15.87 -1.76
N TRP A 44 5.65 15.07 -0.81
CA TRP A 44 5.71 13.62 -0.88
C TRP A 44 4.37 12.94 -0.62
N LEU A 45 4.07 11.94 -1.44
CA LEU A 45 3.07 10.92 -1.18
C LEU A 45 3.77 9.61 -0.85
N LEU A 46 3.63 9.12 0.38
CA LEU A 46 4.31 7.91 0.85
C LEU A 46 3.34 6.72 0.98
N PHE A 47 3.60 5.65 0.22
CA PHE A 47 2.90 4.38 0.36
C PHE A 47 3.73 3.30 1.04
N SER A 48 3.29 2.87 2.22
CA SER A 48 3.90 1.75 2.95
C SER A 48 3.33 0.38 2.56
N SER A 49 2.21 0.31 1.83
CA SER A 49 1.59 -0.96 1.46
C SER A 49 0.82 -0.90 0.14
N GLN A 50 0.70 -2.05 -0.53
CA GLN A 50 -0.12 -2.22 -1.74
C GLN A 50 -1.61 -1.88 -1.50
N ASN A 51 -2.12 -2.13 -0.30
CA ASN A 51 -3.51 -1.85 0.04
C ASN A 51 -3.75 -0.34 0.13
N ALA A 52 -2.79 0.42 0.67
CA ALA A 52 -2.86 1.87 0.69
C ALA A 52 -2.94 2.43 -0.74
N VAL A 53 -2.10 1.95 -1.66
CA VAL A 53 -2.17 2.35 -3.08
C VAL A 53 -3.55 2.07 -3.67
N ARG A 54 -4.06 0.84 -3.50
CA ARG A 54 -5.37 0.44 -4.07
C ARG A 54 -6.54 1.26 -3.53
N HIS A 55 -6.58 1.46 -2.22
CA HIS A 55 -7.68 2.18 -1.56
C HIS A 55 -7.57 3.69 -1.76
N PHE A 56 -6.36 4.22 -1.98
CA PHE A 56 -6.15 5.64 -2.20
C PHE A 56 -6.24 6.07 -3.68
N LEU A 57 -6.14 5.12 -4.61
CA LEU A 57 -6.20 5.36 -6.05
C LEU A 57 -7.36 6.29 -6.49
N PRO A 58 -8.60 6.16 -5.97
CA PRO A 58 -9.70 7.05 -6.35
C PRO A 58 -9.50 8.53 -5.99
N TYR A 59 -8.58 8.84 -5.07
CA TYR A 59 -8.30 10.20 -4.61
C TYR A 59 -7.06 10.81 -5.27
N MET A 60 -6.28 10.03 -6.04
CA MET A 60 -5.02 10.49 -6.63
C MET A 60 -5.18 11.75 -7.49
N SER A 61 -6.29 11.88 -8.23
CA SER A 61 -6.57 13.05 -9.07
C SER A 61 -6.97 14.31 -8.29
N GLN A 62 -7.27 14.16 -7.00
CA GLN A 62 -7.70 15.26 -6.12
C GLN A 62 -6.54 15.82 -5.29
N VAL A 63 -5.42 15.09 -5.20
CA VAL A 63 -4.25 15.45 -4.40
C VAL A 63 -3.20 16.11 -5.27
N SER A 64 -2.66 17.23 -4.80
CA SER A 64 -1.46 17.82 -5.39
C SER A 64 -0.22 17.28 -4.67
N TYR A 65 0.63 16.55 -5.39
CA TYR A 65 1.91 16.06 -4.88
C TYR A 65 3.04 16.20 -5.92
N GLU A 66 4.28 16.32 -5.46
CA GLU A 66 5.45 16.40 -6.35
C GLU A 66 6.07 15.03 -6.62
N LYS A 67 6.26 14.22 -5.57
CA LYS A 67 6.98 12.94 -5.63
C LYS A 67 6.27 11.83 -4.88
N VAL A 68 6.53 10.59 -5.29
CA VAL A 68 6.02 9.38 -4.63
C VAL A 68 7.17 8.58 -4.05
N ALA A 69 7.04 8.23 -2.78
CA ALA A 69 7.94 7.33 -2.09
C ALA A 69 7.20 6.05 -1.71
N VAL A 70 7.87 4.90 -1.77
CA VAL A 70 7.31 3.63 -1.29
C VAL A 70 8.32 2.86 -0.46
N ILE A 71 7.84 2.06 0.48
CA ILE A 71 8.73 1.27 1.35
C ILE A 71 9.10 -0.06 0.69
N GLY A 72 8.12 -0.76 0.12
CA GLY A 72 8.30 -2.14 -0.35
C GLY A 72 8.27 -2.29 -1.87
N ILE A 73 9.08 -3.20 -2.41
CA ILE A 73 9.11 -3.50 -3.86
C ILE A 73 7.73 -3.91 -4.42
N LYS A 74 6.95 -4.67 -3.65
CA LYS A 74 5.58 -5.06 -4.07
C LYS A 74 4.65 -3.85 -4.15
N THR A 75 4.86 -2.83 -3.32
CA THR A 75 4.11 -1.57 -3.38
C THR A 75 4.49 -0.80 -4.63
N ALA A 76 5.79 -0.70 -4.94
CA ALA A 76 6.28 -0.09 -6.18
C ALA A 76 5.67 -0.73 -7.44
N GLN A 77 5.63 -2.07 -7.50
CA GLN A 77 5.01 -2.81 -8.60
C GLN A 77 3.52 -2.50 -8.77
N ILE A 78 2.80 -2.24 -7.66
CA ILE A 78 1.40 -1.84 -7.72
C ILE A 78 1.25 -0.39 -8.17
N CYS A 79 2.14 0.52 -7.75
CA CYS A 79 2.19 1.89 -8.27
C CYS A 79 2.40 1.87 -9.79
N GLU A 80 3.42 1.18 -10.27
CA GLU A 80 3.75 1.04 -11.70
C GLU A 80 2.56 0.48 -12.49
N LYS A 81 1.90 -0.57 -11.99
CA LYS A 81 0.69 -1.15 -12.60
C LYS A 81 -0.43 -0.12 -12.78
N TYR A 82 -0.54 0.86 -11.89
CA TYR A 82 -1.54 1.91 -11.95
C TYR A 82 -1.03 3.21 -12.61
N GLY A 83 0.16 3.19 -13.22
CA GLY A 83 0.74 4.35 -13.88
C GLY A 83 1.23 5.43 -12.91
N ILE A 84 1.52 5.06 -11.66
CA ILE A 84 2.08 5.95 -10.65
C ILE A 84 3.61 5.80 -10.69
N GLU A 85 4.30 6.86 -11.10
CA GLU A 85 5.76 6.93 -11.04
C GLU A 85 6.23 6.98 -9.59
N VAL A 86 7.30 6.24 -9.28
CA VAL A 86 7.87 6.15 -7.92
C VAL A 86 9.27 6.72 -7.95
N ASP A 87 9.46 7.83 -7.25
CA ASP A 87 10.72 8.57 -7.17
C ASP A 87 11.70 7.97 -6.15
N PHE A 88 11.18 7.30 -5.11
CA PHE A 88 12.01 6.77 -4.04
C PHE A 88 11.57 5.39 -3.56
N ILE A 89 12.54 4.48 -3.46
CA ILE A 89 12.41 3.16 -2.86
C ILE A 89 13.70 2.87 -2.06
N PRO A 90 13.63 2.47 -0.77
CA PRO A 90 14.82 2.11 -0.02
C PRO A 90 15.44 0.82 -0.55
N HIS A 91 16.77 0.73 -0.52
CA HIS A 91 17.51 -0.41 -1.09
C HIS A 91 17.15 -1.78 -0.49
N ASN A 92 16.78 -1.82 0.79
CA ASN A 92 16.45 -3.05 1.52
C ASN A 92 14.94 -3.31 1.63
N TYR A 93 14.11 -2.44 1.04
CA TYR A 93 12.64 -2.53 1.07
C TYR A 93 12.02 -2.57 2.49
N SER A 94 12.70 -1.99 3.48
CA SER A 94 12.27 -1.99 4.90
C SER A 94 11.96 -0.58 5.40
N GLN A 95 11.23 -0.49 6.52
CA GLN A 95 10.93 0.79 7.15
C GLN A 95 12.21 1.44 7.71
N GLU A 96 13.11 0.64 8.27
CA GLU A 96 14.39 1.08 8.80
C GLU A 96 15.26 1.67 7.70
N GLY A 97 15.39 0.96 6.56
CA GLY A 97 16.17 1.49 5.44
C GLY A 97 15.53 2.72 4.81
N PHE A 98 14.20 2.84 4.86
CA PHE A 98 13.52 4.08 4.50
C PHE A 98 14.00 5.24 5.38
N LEU A 99 13.96 5.09 6.70
CA LEU A 99 14.40 6.13 7.64
C LEU A 99 15.88 6.50 7.49
N GLU A 100 16.74 5.55 7.10
CA GLU A 100 18.17 5.80 6.90
C GLU A 100 18.50 6.54 5.59
N SER A 101 17.68 6.37 4.55
CA SER A 101 18.02 6.84 3.19
C SER A 101 17.05 7.87 2.60
N PHE A 102 15.84 7.99 3.16
CA PHE A 102 14.87 8.99 2.77
C PHE A 102 15.22 10.33 3.44
N ASN A 103 15.45 11.35 2.63
CA ASN A 103 15.70 12.71 3.10
C ASN A 103 14.58 13.62 2.60
N ALA A 104 13.80 14.15 3.53
CA ALA A 104 12.83 15.22 3.28
C ALA A 104 13.36 16.51 3.88
N GLU A 105 13.04 17.63 3.24
CA GLU A 105 13.38 18.95 3.78
C GLU A 105 12.48 19.29 4.97
N SER A 106 12.93 20.17 5.86
CA SER A 106 12.13 20.57 7.04
C SER A 106 10.81 21.26 6.68
N SER A 107 10.71 21.79 5.45
CA SER A 107 9.49 22.41 4.91
C SER A 107 8.55 21.42 4.22
N ASP A 108 8.99 20.18 3.98
CA ASP A 108 8.22 19.22 3.19
C ASP A 108 6.96 18.78 3.94
N LYS A 109 5.84 18.84 3.24
CA LYS A 109 4.60 18.17 3.67
C LYS A 109 4.54 16.78 3.05
N ILE A 110 4.29 15.78 3.90
CA ILE A 110 4.21 14.38 3.50
C ILE A 110 2.80 13.86 3.79
N LEU A 111 2.12 13.33 2.76
CA LEU A 111 0.86 12.61 2.91
C LEU A 111 1.13 11.11 2.98
N ILE A 112 0.57 10.44 3.99
CA ILE A 112 0.74 9.00 4.18
C ILE A 112 -0.64 8.31 4.25
N PRO A 113 -1.19 7.85 3.11
CA PRO A 113 -2.39 7.02 3.11
C PRO A 113 -2.12 5.72 3.88
N SER A 114 -2.83 5.49 4.98
CA SER A 114 -2.54 4.39 5.88
C SER A 114 -3.80 3.79 6.53
N SER A 115 -3.64 2.60 7.11
CA SER A 115 -4.72 1.95 7.85
C SER A 115 -4.95 2.61 9.21
N LYS A 116 -6.14 2.46 9.79
CA LYS A 116 -6.44 2.90 11.18
C LYS A 116 -5.45 2.40 12.24
N GLY A 117 -4.86 1.22 12.05
CA GLY A 117 -3.90 0.61 12.98
C GLY A 117 -2.43 0.88 12.65
N ALA A 118 -2.15 1.78 11.70
CA ALA A 118 -0.77 2.13 11.37
C ALA A 118 -0.10 2.78 12.58
N ARG A 119 1.18 2.43 12.80
CA ARG A 119 2.00 3.07 13.83
C ARG A 119 2.56 4.38 13.26
N PRO A 120 2.70 5.43 14.08
CA PRO A 120 3.40 6.66 13.69
C PRO A 120 4.82 6.37 13.22
#